data_AF-A0A1G6UYL2-F1
#
_entry.id   AF-A0A1G6UYL2-F1
#
_cell.length_a   1.000
_cell.length_b   1.000
_cell.length_c   1.000
_cell.angle_alpha   90.00
_cell.angle_beta   90.00
_cell.angle_gamma   90.00
#
_symmetry.space_group_name_H-M   'P 1'
#
loop_
_entity.id
_entity.type
_entity.pdbx_description
1 polymer ?
#
loop_
_entity_poly.entity_id
_entity_poly.type
_entity_poly.pdbx_seq_one_letter_code
_entity_poly.pdbx_strand_id
1 'polypeptide(L)'
;MSTVTCPSCRHTFTAPPAATSTAPDRSVVEWFRTDQSWTGSASTGEVYGTYLRATDGTPVSRARFVADLAHLGIEEVLDDDTPVLLRP
;
A
#
# COMPACT_ATOMS: atom_id res chain seq x y z
N MET A 1 16.29 8.32 -15.99
CA MET A 1 17.06 7.42 -15.11
C MET A 1 18.14 8.26 -14.46
N SER A 2 18.04 8.53 -13.15
CA SER A 2 18.98 9.41 -12.47
C SER A 2 19.97 8.57 -11.68
N THR A 3 21.22 8.51 -12.13
CA THR A 3 22.31 7.88 -11.40
C THR A 3 22.87 8.88 -10.38
N VAL A 4 22.96 8.44 -9.13
CA VAL A 4 23.58 9.25 -8.07
C VAL A 4 24.94 8.64 -7.76
N THR A 5 25.98 9.44 -7.95
CA THR A 5 27.36 9.05 -7.65
C THR A 5 27.75 9.60 -6.29
N CYS A 6 28.10 8.73 -5.35
CA CYS A 6 28.61 9.18 -4.04
C CYS A 6 30.04 9.75 -4.22
N PRO A 7 30.30 11.02 -3.86
CA PRO A 7 31.62 11.64 -4.07
C PRO A 7 32.71 11.06 -3.16
N SER A 8 32.35 10.37 -2.08
CA SER A 8 33.31 9.82 -1.11
C SER A 8 33.76 8.39 -1.46
N CYS A 9 32.85 7.56 -1.97
CA CYS A 9 33.14 6.13 -2.24
C CYS A 9 33.21 5.78 -3.73
N ARG A 10 32.93 6.74 -4.64
CA ARG A 10 32.81 6.54 -6.10
C ARG A 10 31.88 5.41 -6.55
N HIS A 11 31.06 4.87 -5.65
CA HIS A 11 30.03 3.92 -6.01
C HIS A 11 28.87 4.64 -6.68
N THR A 12 28.53 4.16 -7.87
CA THR A 12 27.34 4.57 -8.62
C THR A 12 26.18 3.73 -8.13
N PHE A 13 25.19 4.38 -7.53
CA PHE A 13 23.94 3.74 -7.17
C PHE A 13 22.93 3.99 -8.29
N THR A 14 22.44 2.91 -8.89
CA THR A 14 21.21 2.95 -9.66
C THR A 14 20.09 3.06 -8.65
N ALA A 15 19.60 4.28 -8.42
CA ALA A 15 18.34 4.43 -7.70
C ALA A 15 17.28 3.62 -8.49
N PRO A 16 16.52 2.70 -7.85
CA PRO A 16 15.31 2.19 -8.48
C PRO A 16 14.48 3.39 -8.92
N PRO A 17 13.70 3.31 -10.01
CA PRO A 17 12.79 4.39 -10.36
C PRO A 17 12.03 4.70 -9.09
N ALA A 18 12.16 5.94 -8.60
CA ALA A 18 11.47 6.39 -7.40
C ALA A 18 10.05 5.89 -7.57
N ALA A 19 9.63 4.92 -6.75
CA ALA A 19 8.30 4.37 -6.81
C ALA A 19 7.42 5.60 -6.76
N THR A 20 6.77 5.90 -7.89
CA THR A 20 6.11 7.17 -8.10
C THR A 20 5.20 7.29 -6.90
N SER A 21 5.51 8.23 -6.01
CA SER A 21 4.74 8.46 -4.79
C SER A 21 3.48 9.16 -5.25
N THR A 22 2.68 8.41 -6.01
CA THR A 22 1.37 8.78 -6.48
C THR A 22 0.54 8.70 -5.22
N ALA A 23 0.16 9.88 -4.72
CA ALA A 23 -0.70 10.02 -3.56
C ALA A 23 -1.79 8.93 -3.54
N PRO A 24 -2.13 8.39 -2.36
CA PRO A 24 -3.11 7.32 -2.25
C PRO A 24 -4.42 7.72 -2.90
N ASP A 25 -5.10 6.78 -3.54
CA ASP A 25 -6.38 7.04 -4.18
C ASP A 25 -7.40 7.52 -3.14
N ARG A 26 -8.17 8.56 -3.50
CA ARG A 26 -9.14 9.19 -2.60
C ARG A 26 -10.17 8.18 -2.08
N SER A 27 -10.62 7.24 -2.90
CA SER A 27 -11.61 6.24 -2.51
C SER A 27 -11.08 5.34 -1.39
N VAL A 28 -9.81 4.94 -1.46
CA VAL A 28 -9.16 4.12 -0.43
C VAL A 28 -9.03 4.90 0.87
N VAL A 29 -8.63 6.17 0.79
CA VAL A 29 -8.49 7.04 1.97
C VAL A 29 -9.84 7.30 2.64
N GLU A 30 -10.89 7.60 1.87
CA GLU A 30 -12.24 7.86 2.40
C GLU A 30 -12.85 6.60 3.03
N TRP A 31 -12.69 5.45 2.37
CA TRP A 31 -13.12 4.17 2.92
C TRP A 31 -12.37 3.84 4.21
N PHE A 32 -11.03 3.93 4.21
CA PHE A 32 -10.22 3.62 5.40
C PHE A 32 -10.52 4.54 6.59
N ARG A 33 -10.90 5.81 6.32
CA ARG A 33 -11.35 6.72 7.38
C ARG A 33 -12.69 6.29 8.00
N THR A 34 -13.57 5.71 7.19
CA THR A 34 -14.93 5.32 7.58
C THR A 34 -14.93 3.97 8.29
N ASP A 35 -14.11 3.03 7.85
CA ASP A 35 -14.02 1.69 8.39
C ASP A 35 -12.65 1.43 9.02
N GLN A 36 -12.61 1.58 10.35
CA GLN A 36 -11.41 1.38 11.16
C GLN A 36 -11.61 0.26 12.19
N SER A 37 -12.54 -0.66 11.97
CA SER A 37 -12.99 -1.58 13.02
C SER A 37 -12.00 -2.68 13.37
N TRP A 38 -10.99 -2.94 12.54
CA TRP A 38 -9.99 -3.99 12.82
C TRP A 38 -8.68 -3.41 13.37
N THR A 39 -8.04 -4.19 14.24
CA THR A 39 -6.71 -3.95 14.82
C THR A 39 -5.94 -5.26 14.77
N GLY A 40 -4.64 -5.24 14.46
CA GLY A 40 -3.84 -6.45 14.25
C GLY A 40 -3.87 -6.93 12.79
N SER A 41 -3.79 -8.25 12.59
CA SER A 41 -3.82 -8.87 11.26
C SER A 41 -5.24 -9.09 10.76
N ALA A 42 -5.48 -8.75 9.50
CA ALA A 42 -6.72 -9.06 8.79
C ALA A 42 -6.41 -9.60 7.40
N SER A 43 -7.21 -10.54 6.89
CA SER A 43 -7.02 -11.08 5.55
C SER A 43 -7.08 -9.97 4.50
N THR A 44 -6.04 -9.82 3.67
CA THR A 44 -6.07 -8.78 2.62
C THR A 44 -7.27 -8.99 1.69
N GLY A 45 -7.63 -10.23 1.41
CA GLY A 45 -8.78 -10.56 0.56
C GLY A 45 -10.11 -10.10 1.16
N GLU A 46 -10.31 -10.31 2.46
CA GLU A 46 -11.52 -9.90 3.17
C GLU A 46 -11.63 -8.37 3.23
N VAL A 47 -10.53 -7.71 3.60
CA VAL A 47 -10.45 -6.25 3.70
C VAL A 47 -10.70 -5.59 2.35
N TYR A 48 -10.03 -6.08 1.30
CA TYR A 48 -10.27 -5.60 -0.07
C TYR A 48 -11.72 -5.87 -0.52
N GLY A 49 -12.29 -7.02 -0.16
CA GLY A 49 -13.70 -7.33 -0.43
C GLY A 49 -14.68 -6.38 0.26
N THR A 50 -14.34 -5.88 1.45
CA THR A 50 -15.15 -4.87 2.16
C THR A 50 -15.02 -3.50 1.50
N TYR A 51 -13.81 -3.10 1.07
CA TYR A 51 -13.61 -1.91 0.24
C TYR A 51 -14.44 -1.95 -1.04
N LEU A 52 -14.44 -3.07 -1.77
CA LEU A 52 -15.23 -3.25 -3.00
C LEU A 52 -16.73 -3.10 -2.77
N ARG A 53 -17.24 -3.53 -1.60
CA ARG A 53 -18.67 -3.44 -1.24
C ARG A 53 -19.09 -2.05 -0.78
N ALA A 54 -18.15 -1.29 -0.20
CA ALA A 54 -18.42 0.04 0.34
C ALA A 54 -18.15 1.17 -0.66
N THR A 55 -17.48 0.89 -1.78
CA THR A 55 -17.11 1.90 -2.79
C THR A 55 -18.20 2.02 -3.85
N ASP A 56 -18.82 3.20 -3.96
CA ASP A 56 -19.85 3.50 -4.96
C ASP A 56 -19.31 3.84 -6.36
N GLY A 57 -17.99 4.00 -6.51
CA GLY A 57 -17.30 4.36 -7.74
C GLY A 57 -16.55 3.20 -8.42
N THR A 58 -15.67 3.53 -9.36
CA THR A 58 -14.74 2.54 -9.94
C THR A 58 -13.70 2.15 -8.89
N PRO A 59 -13.69 0.91 -8.40
CA PRO A 59 -12.71 0.49 -7.41
C PRO A 59 -11.31 0.41 -8.02
N VAL A 60 -10.29 0.69 -7.22
CA VAL A 60 -8.90 0.42 -7.60
C VAL A 60 -8.61 -1.08 -7.57
N SER A 61 -7.54 -1.51 -8.25
CA SER A 61 -7.10 -2.91 -8.20
C SER A 61 -6.56 -3.28 -6.81
N ARG A 62 -6.56 -4.57 -6.46
CA ARG A 62 -5.98 -5.08 -5.19
C ARG A 62 -4.55 -4.59 -4.97
N ALA A 63 -3.71 -4.62 -6.01
CA ALA A 63 -2.32 -4.16 -5.90
C ALA A 63 -2.24 -2.66 -5.58
N ARG A 64 -3.10 -1.84 -6.20
CA ARG A 64 -3.16 -0.41 -5.91
C ARG A 64 -3.72 -0.14 -4.52
N PHE A 65 -4.74 -0.88 -4.11
CA PHE A 65 -5.31 -0.82 -2.76
C PHE A 65 -4.27 -1.09 -1.68
N VAL A 66 -3.49 -2.18 -1.80
CA VAL A 66 -2.41 -2.51 -0.86
C VAL A 66 -1.33 -1.42 -0.86
N ALA A 67 -0.93 -0.93 -2.04
CA ALA A 67 0.04 0.15 -2.14
C ALA A 67 -0.46 1.44 -1.45
N ASP A 68 -1.74 1.79 -1.62
CA ASP A 68 -2.33 2.98 -1.02
C ASP A 68 -2.49 2.83 0.50
N LEU A 69 -2.82 1.63 0.99
CA LEU A 69 -2.82 1.30 2.41
C LEU A 69 -1.41 1.38 3.03
N ALA A 70 -0.37 0.97 2.30
CA ALA A 70 1.02 1.12 2.75
C ALA A 70 1.40 2.60 2.94
N HIS A 71 0.88 3.50 2.10
CA HIS A 71 1.05 4.95 2.31
C HIS A 71 0.34 5.47 3.58
N LEU A 72 -0.65 4.73 4.08
CA LEU A 72 -1.38 5.03 5.33
C LEU A 72 -0.79 4.31 6.55
N GLY A 73 0.33 3.60 6.39
CA GLY A 73 1.00 2.84 7.47
C GLY A 73 0.44 1.43 7.70
N ILE A 74 -0.31 0.89 6.75
CA ILE A 74 -0.83 -0.48 6.78
C ILE A 74 -0.06 -1.33 5.78
N GLU A 75 0.75 -2.27 6.28
CA GLU A 75 1.59 -3.11 5.44
C GLU A 75 0.92 -4.46 5.15
N GLU A 76 1.07 -4.98 3.92
CA GLU A 76 0.74 -6.37 3.61
C GLU A 76 1.95 -7.25 3.91
N VAL A 77 1.75 -8.27 4.72
CA VAL A 77 2.74 -9.32 5.00
C VAL A 77 2.17 -10.69 4.66
N LEU A 78 3.06 -11.67 4.56
CA LEU A 78 2.68 -13.08 4.45
C LEU A 78 2.70 -13.71 5.84
N ASP A 79 1.55 -14.19 6.29
CA ASP A 79 1.38 -15.00 7.48
C ASP A 79 1.04 -16.43 7.04
N ASP A 80 1.97 -17.37 7.19
CA ASP A 80 1.86 -18.75 6.68
C ASP A 80 1.40 -18.81 5.20
N ASP A 81 2.14 -18.13 4.32
CA ASP A 81 1.84 -17.93 2.89
C ASP A 81 0.49 -17.22 2.59
N THR A 82 -0.21 -16.76 3.62
CA THR A 82 -1.49 -16.05 3.49
C THR A 82 -1.25 -14.54 3.56
N PRO A 83 -1.68 -13.77 2.55
CA PRO A 83 -1.55 -12.32 2.59
C PRO A 83 -2.49 -11.69 3.62
N VAL A 84 -1.91 -10.98 4.59
CA VAL A 84 -2.62 -10.26 5.64
C VAL A 84 -2.16 -8.81 5.71
N LEU A 85 -3.08 -7.90 6.00
CA LEU A 85 -2.80 -6.51 6.30
C LEU A 85 -2.58 -6.36 7.80
N LEU A 86 -1.45 -5.73 8.17
CA LEU A 86 -1.11 -5.40 9.54
C LEU A 86 -1.45 -3.95 9.84
N ARG A 87 -2.28 -3.77 10.87
CA ARG A 87 -2.57 -2.47 11.45
C ARG A 87 -1.95 -2.37 12.85
N PRO A 88 -1.01 -1.43 13.08
CA PRO A 88 -0.42 -1.20 14.40
C PRO A 88 -1.44 -0.67 15.42
#